data_AF-A0A1Y3E7N0-F1
#
_entry.id   AF-A0A1Y3E7N0-F1
#
_cell.length_a   1.000
_cell.length_b   1.000
_cell.length_c   1.000
_cell.angle_alpha   90.00
_cell.angle_beta   90.00
_cell.angle_gamma   90.00
#
_symmetry.space_group_name_H-M   'P 1'
#
loop_
_entity.id
_entity.type
_entity.pdbx_description
1 polymer ?
#
loop_
_entity_poly.entity_id
_entity_poly.type
_entity_poly.pdbx_seq_one_letter_code
_entity_poly.pdbx_strand_id
1 'polypeptide(L)'
;MQYMQLISIICKWVTNLQVARSETFKRVNAVRRAKASLCLLCNSSEQIQFAVLSDQGQSCQEACMTRHSTCDLMELNRRNEEQMIDILKRELEIKCMMDDRTWWSFDQPSVVVDPLDKNFGRCLGWKGKPKYHDCSARWPTVRRVCLCSKTFSCLAKKWIR
;
A
#
# COMPACT_ATOMS: atom_id res chain seq x y z
N MET A 1 -20.03 19.94 -20.17
CA MET A 1 -19.38 18.66 -19.77
C MET A 1 -17.92 18.51 -20.24
N GLN A 2 -17.45 19.19 -21.30
CA GLN A 2 -16.04 19.10 -21.75
C GLN A 2 -14.99 19.72 -20.80
N TYR A 3 -15.36 20.70 -19.97
CA TYR A 3 -14.42 21.42 -19.09
C TYR A 3 -13.89 20.57 -17.92
N MET A 4 -14.71 19.64 -17.41
CA MET A 4 -14.34 18.75 -16.29
C MET A 4 -13.35 17.66 -16.70
N GLN A 5 -13.39 17.20 -17.96
CA GLN A 5 -12.44 16.22 -18.48
C GLN A 5 -11.05 16.83 -18.69
N LEU A 6 -10.97 18.07 -19.16
CA LEU A 6 -9.71 18.80 -19.31
C LEU A 6 -9.00 19.01 -17.96
N ILE A 7 -9.74 19.34 -16.90
CA ILE A 7 -9.17 19.50 -15.54
C ILE A 7 -8.61 18.18 -15.00
N SER A 8 -9.33 17.07 -15.21
CA SER A 8 -8.86 15.74 -14.79
C SER A 8 -7.57 15.32 -15.52
N ILE A 9 -7.47 15.61 -16.82
CA ILE A 9 -6.27 15.35 -17.62
C ILE A 9 -5.11 16.23 -17.15
N ILE A 10 -5.34 17.52 -16.88
CA ILE A 10 -4.30 18.43 -16.36
C ILE A 10 -3.82 17.98 -14.97
N CYS A 11 -4.71 17.57 -14.08
CA CYS A 11 -4.33 17.02 -12.77
C CYS A 11 -3.48 15.74 -12.89
N LYS A 12 -3.82 14.83 -13.82
CA LYS A 12 -3.03 13.63 -14.12
C LYS A 12 -1.66 13.94 -14.75
N TRP A 13 -1.55 15.00 -15.53
CA TRP A 13 -0.29 15.42 -16.15
C TRP A 13 0.67 16.03 -15.12
N VAL A 14 0.17 16.83 -14.19
CA VAL A 14 0.98 17.49 -13.15
C VAL A 14 1.52 16.49 -12.11
N THR A 15 0.77 15.42 -11.80
CA THR A 15 1.27 14.35 -10.92
C THR A 15 2.34 13.48 -11.59
N ASN A 16 2.26 13.25 -12.91
CA ASN A 16 3.26 12.48 -13.66
C ASN A 16 4.58 13.22 -13.93
N LEU A 17 4.63 14.55 -13.76
CA LEU A 17 5.86 15.33 -13.90
C LEU A 17 6.87 15.14 -12.74
N GLN A 18 6.60 14.24 -11.79
CA GLN A 18 7.43 14.00 -10.60
C GLN A 18 8.62 13.03 -10.80
N VAL A 19 9.00 12.66 -12.03
CA VAL A 19 10.19 11.82 -12.29
C VAL A 19 11.29 12.58 -13.05
N ALA A 20 11.48 13.86 -12.72
CA ALA A 20 12.66 14.61 -13.18
C ALA A 20 13.40 15.19 -11.97
N ARG A 21 14.44 14.45 -11.58
CA ARG A 21 15.69 14.83 -10.89
C ARG A 21 15.70 16.14 -10.08
N SER A 22 16.02 15.97 -8.79
CA SER A 22 16.97 16.79 -8.01
C SER A 22 17.50 18.03 -8.73
N GLU A 23 17.00 19.23 -8.37
CA GLU A 23 17.80 20.45 -8.18
C GLU A 23 16.92 21.64 -7.79
N THR A 24 17.43 22.44 -6.85
CA THR A 24 16.97 23.76 -6.39
C THR A 24 15.87 23.83 -5.30
N PHE A 25 16.33 23.88 -4.06
CA PHE A 25 15.60 24.17 -2.82
C PHE A 25 14.68 25.41 -2.87
N LYS A 26 14.96 26.41 -3.73
CA LYS A 26 14.11 27.60 -3.93
C LYS A 26 12.80 27.31 -4.67
N ARG A 27 12.73 26.25 -5.49
CA ARG A 27 11.48 25.81 -6.14
C ARG A 27 10.55 25.09 -5.17
N VAL A 28 11.05 24.55 -4.05
CA VAL A 28 10.24 23.79 -3.07
C VAL A 28 9.15 24.65 -2.44
N ASN A 29 9.43 25.93 -2.15
CA ASN A 29 8.43 26.83 -1.57
C ASN A 29 7.38 27.31 -2.59
N ALA A 30 7.77 27.52 -3.85
CA ALA A 30 6.84 27.85 -4.94
C ALA A 30 5.96 26.64 -5.31
N VAL A 31 6.55 25.43 -5.35
CA VAL A 31 5.82 24.16 -5.53
C VAL A 31 4.88 23.88 -4.35
N ARG A 32 5.29 24.18 -3.11
CA ARG A 32 4.39 24.10 -1.94
C ARG A 32 3.22 25.06 -2.03
N ARG A 33 3.44 26.31 -2.43
CA ARG A 33 2.35 27.30 -2.63
C ARG A 33 1.44 26.90 -3.80
N ALA A 34 1.99 26.41 -4.90
CA ALA A 34 1.21 25.88 -6.03
C ALA A 34 0.41 24.62 -5.64
N LYS A 35 1.00 23.70 -4.85
CA LYS A 35 0.29 22.54 -4.27
C LYS A 35 -0.85 22.97 -3.36
N ALA A 36 -0.64 23.97 -2.51
CA ALA A 36 -1.69 24.50 -1.63
C ALA A 36 -2.84 25.15 -2.43
N SER A 37 -2.54 25.91 -3.49
CA SER A 37 -3.55 26.50 -4.37
C SER A 37 -4.28 25.49 -5.27
N LEU A 38 -3.64 24.37 -5.66
CA LEU A 38 -4.28 23.32 -6.47
C LEU A 38 -5.17 22.40 -5.60
N CYS A 39 -4.74 22.10 -4.37
CA CYS A 39 -5.55 21.43 -3.34
C CYS A 39 -6.85 22.19 -3.00
N LEU A 40 -6.88 23.52 -3.16
CA LEU A 40 -8.06 24.36 -2.94
C LEU A 40 -9.15 24.21 -4.02
N LEU A 41 -8.80 23.71 -5.20
CA LEU A 41 -9.71 23.58 -6.34
C LEU A 41 -10.16 22.13 -6.58
N CYS A 42 -9.43 21.15 -6.06
CA CYS A 42 -9.76 19.75 -6.18
C CYS A 42 -10.10 19.19 -4.80
N ASN A 43 -11.40 19.04 -4.52
CA ASN A 43 -11.90 18.24 -3.41
C ASN A 43 -11.67 16.73 -3.72
N SER A 44 -10.43 16.38 -4.08
CA SER A 44 -10.02 15.04 -4.46
C SER A 44 -9.33 14.39 -3.27
N SER A 45 -9.97 13.38 -2.70
CA SER A 45 -9.28 12.43 -1.83
C SER A 45 -8.45 11.51 -2.72
N GLU A 46 -7.13 11.53 -2.56
CA GLU A 46 -6.24 10.58 -3.21
C GLU A 46 -5.98 9.42 -2.24
N GLN A 47 -6.28 8.19 -2.66
CA GLN A 47 -5.98 6.98 -1.89
C GLN A 47 -4.72 6.35 -2.46
N ILE A 48 -3.65 6.29 -1.67
CA ILE A 48 -2.41 5.60 -2.02
C ILE A 48 -2.44 4.22 -1.38
N GLN A 49 -2.14 3.20 -2.17
CA GLN A 49 -2.02 1.81 -1.72
C GLN A 49 -0.56 1.38 -1.78
N PHE A 50 -0.11 0.62 -0.79
CA PHE A 50 1.26 0.12 -0.72
C PHE A 50 1.33 -1.17 0.10
N ALA A 51 2.30 -2.01 -0.21
CA ALA A 51 2.57 -3.23 0.54
C ALA A 51 3.49 -2.98 1.74
N VAL A 52 3.29 -3.73 2.81
CA VAL A 52 4.12 -3.77 4.02
C VAL A 52 4.29 -5.21 4.45
N LEU A 53 5.51 -5.59 4.83
CA LEU A 53 5.76 -6.85 5.54
C LEU A 53 5.71 -6.57 7.04
N SER A 54 4.80 -7.21 7.77
CA SER A 54 4.68 -7.07 9.22
C SER A 54 5.91 -7.60 9.95
N ASP A 55 6.05 -7.26 11.23
CA ASP A 55 6.95 -7.97 12.13
C ASP A 55 6.42 -9.39 12.43
N GLN A 56 7.28 -10.24 12.99
CA GLN A 56 6.91 -11.61 13.34
C GLN A 56 5.79 -11.60 14.39
N GLY A 57 4.73 -12.37 14.16
CA GLY A 57 3.58 -12.43 15.08
C GLY A 57 2.69 -11.18 15.07
N GLN A 58 2.97 -10.20 14.21
CA GLN A 58 2.21 -8.96 14.12
C GLN A 58 1.04 -9.10 13.14
N SER A 59 -0.08 -8.44 13.43
CA SER A 59 -1.23 -8.35 12.53
C SER A 59 -1.03 -7.28 11.44
N CYS A 60 -1.78 -7.36 10.33
CA CYS A 60 -1.73 -6.33 9.29
C CYS A 60 -2.33 -5.00 9.73
N GLN A 61 -3.30 -5.03 10.66
CA GLN A 61 -3.83 -3.83 11.28
C GLN A 61 -2.71 -3.05 12.01
N GLU A 62 -1.94 -3.72 12.87
CA GLU A 62 -0.82 -3.12 13.61
C GLU A 62 0.27 -2.63 12.64
N ALA A 63 0.64 -3.44 11.64
CA ALA A 63 1.69 -3.09 10.68
C ALA A 63 1.34 -1.82 9.86
N CYS A 64 0.09 -1.72 9.36
CA CYS A 64 -0.36 -0.52 8.64
C CYS A 64 -0.49 0.70 9.55
N MET A 65 -0.92 0.51 10.81
CA MET A 65 -1.03 1.61 11.78
C MET A 65 0.33 2.26 12.06
N THR A 66 1.41 1.47 12.15
CA THR A 66 2.79 1.99 12.30
C THR A 66 3.23 2.88 11.13
N ARG A 67 2.58 2.77 9.96
CA ARG A 67 2.80 3.63 8.78
C ARG A 67 1.76 4.76 8.64
N HIS A 68 0.98 5.02 9.68
CA HIS A 68 -0.14 5.98 9.67
C HIS A 68 -1.10 5.73 8.51
N SER A 69 -1.49 4.47 8.35
CA SER A 69 -2.36 3.96 7.27
C SER A 69 -3.33 2.91 7.81
N THR A 70 -4.30 2.52 6.98
CA THR A 70 -5.29 1.48 7.32
C THR A 70 -5.05 0.23 6.48
N CYS A 71 -5.33 -0.93 7.04
CA CYS A 71 -5.28 -2.19 6.29
C CYS A 71 -6.45 -2.23 5.29
N ASP A 72 -6.16 -2.50 4.01
CA ASP A 72 -7.11 -2.54 2.90
C ASP A 72 -7.32 -3.99 2.43
N LEU A 73 -8.32 -4.64 3.03
CA LEU A 73 -8.69 -6.03 2.72
C LEU A 73 -9.15 -6.22 1.27
N MET A 74 -9.75 -5.18 0.69
CA MET A 74 -10.29 -5.26 -0.65
C MET A 74 -9.19 -5.22 -1.69
N GLU A 75 -8.10 -4.54 -1.37
CA GLU A 75 -6.97 -4.50 -2.27
C GLU A 75 -6.32 -5.87 -2.44
N LEU A 76 -6.20 -6.65 -1.37
CA LEU A 76 -5.64 -8.00 -1.46
C LEU A 76 -6.52 -8.90 -2.35
N ASN A 77 -7.83 -8.74 -2.26
CA ASN A 77 -8.77 -9.47 -3.11
C ASN A 77 -8.71 -9.03 -4.59
N ARG A 78 -8.25 -7.81 -4.90
CA ARG A 78 -8.07 -7.36 -6.30
C ARG A 78 -6.79 -7.89 -6.95
N ARG A 79 -5.76 -8.25 -6.16
CA ARG A 79 -4.46 -8.68 -6.70
C ARG A 79 -4.46 -10.11 -7.22
N ASN A 80 -4.26 -10.33 -8.51
CA ASN A 80 -4.12 -11.70 -9.04
C ASN A 80 -2.81 -12.37 -8.57
N GLU A 81 -2.62 -13.65 -8.89
CA GLU A 81 -1.46 -14.42 -8.41
C GLU A 81 -0.12 -13.84 -8.90
N GLU A 82 -0.07 -13.35 -10.14
CA GLU A 82 1.12 -12.68 -10.70
C GLU A 82 1.46 -11.40 -9.94
N GLN A 83 0.47 -10.57 -9.65
CA GLN A 83 0.63 -9.35 -8.86
C GLN A 83 1.06 -9.65 -7.42
N MET A 84 0.57 -10.75 -6.83
CA MET A 84 1.03 -11.19 -5.52
C MET A 84 2.50 -11.63 -5.55
N ILE A 85 2.94 -12.32 -6.61
CA ILE A 85 4.35 -12.66 -6.81
C ILE A 85 5.21 -11.39 -6.94
N ASP A 86 4.75 -10.39 -7.69
CA ASP A 86 5.47 -9.13 -7.85
C ASP A 86 5.57 -8.35 -6.53
N ILE A 87 4.50 -8.30 -5.74
CA ILE A 87 4.53 -7.70 -4.39
C ILE A 87 5.59 -8.39 -3.53
N LEU A 88 5.59 -9.73 -3.51
CA LEU A 88 6.52 -10.52 -2.71
C LEU A 88 7.97 -10.31 -3.13
N LYS A 89 8.25 -10.44 -4.43
CA LYS A 89 9.64 -10.52 -4.94
C LYS A 89 10.24 -9.16 -5.31
N ARG A 90 9.42 -8.20 -5.76
CA ARG A 90 9.90 -6.91 -6.28
C ARG A 90 9.60 -5.77 -5.33
N GLU A 91 8.37 -5.64 -4.85
CA GLU A 91 8.01 -4.52 -3.98
C GLU A 91 8.58 -4.67 -2.56
N LEU A 92 8.47 -5.88 -2.00
CA LEU A 92 8.93 -6.19 -0.65
C LEU A 92 10.28 -6.92 -0.61
N GLU A 93 10.82 -7.31 -1.77
CA GLU A 93 12.13 -7.98 -1.93
C GLU A 93 12.30 -9.21 -1.00
N ILE A 94 11.22 -9.96 -0.79
CA ILE A 94 11.19 -11.07 0.16
C ILE A 94 11.88 -12.30 -0.45
N LYS A 95 12.88 -12.81 0.27
CA LYS A 95 13.56 -14.06 -0.07
C LYS A 95 12.86 -15.24 0.61
N CYS A 96 12.02 -15.92 -0.15
CA CYS A 96 11.28 -17.10 0.30
C CYS A 96 11.13 -18.11 -0.85
N MET A 97 10.88 -19.37 -0.50
CA MET A 97 10.42 -20.38 -1.44
C MET A 97 8.90 -20.27 -1.58
N MET A 98 8.40 -20.03 -2.80
CA MET A 98 6.95 -19.99 -3.05
C MET A 98 6.32 -21.34 -2.73
N ASP A 99 5.26 -21.38 -1.93
CA ASP A 99 4.51 -22.61 -1.64
C ASP A 99 3.38 -22.79 -2.66
N ASP A 100 3.47 -23.83 -3.49
CA ASP A 100 2.48 -24.11 -4.54
C ASP A 100 1.19 -24.75 -4.03
N ARG A 101 1.06 -25.05 -2.74
CA ARG A 101 -0.16 -25.62 -2.18
C ARG A 101 -1.22 -24.53 -2.00
N THR A 102 -2.47 -24.83 -2.35
CA THR A 102 -3.63 -23.94 -2.13
C THR A 102 -4.30 -24.24 -0.79
N TRP A 103 -3.56 -24.01 0.29
CA TRP A 103 -4.04 -24.19 1.66
C TRP A 103 -3.93 -22.86 2.40
N TRP A 104 -5.07 -22.36 2.87
CA TRP A 104 -5.20 -21.00 3.35
C TRP A 104 -5.46 -20.94 4.86
N SER A 105 -4.93 -19.90 5.50
CA SER A 105 -5.20 -19.54 6.90
C SER A 105 -5.33 -18.01 7.05
N PHE A 106 -6.00 -17.55 8.09
CA PHE A 106 -6.31 -16.11 8.29
C PHE A 106 -5.08 -15.21 8.39
N ASP A 107 -3.93 -15.75 8.79
CA ASP A 107 -2.66 -15.04 8.93
C ASP A 107 -1.89 -14.89 7.61
N GLN A 108 -2.35 -15.50 6.54
CA GLN A 108 -1.72 -15.40 5.22
C GLN A 108 -2.27 -14.17 4.46
N PRO A 109 -1.66 -13.72 3.33
CA PRO A 109 -0.39 -14.18 2.78
C PRO A 109 0.74 -13.84 3.76
N SER A 110 1.72 -14.72 3.87
CA SER A 110 2.76 -14.58 4.89
C SER A 110 4.03 -15.30 4.52
N VAL A 111 5.12 -14.96 5.20
CA VAL A 111 6.41 -15.66 5.14
C VAL A 111 6.69 -16.27 6.48
N VAL A 112 7.00 -17.56 6.48
CA VAL A 112 7.37 -18.29 7.69
C VAL A 112 8.82 -17.98 8.04
N VAL A 113 9.05 -17.38 9.21
CA VAL A 113 10.35 -16.88 9.65
C VAL A 113 10.89 -17.59 10.88
N ASP A 114 10.08 -18.41 11.54
CA ASP A 114 10.54 -19.23 12.66
C ASP A 114 11.26 -20.49 12.14
N PRO A 115 12.55 -20.70 12.47
CA PRO A 115 13.31 -21.88 12.03
C PRO A 115 12.80 -23.21 12.61
N LEU A 116 11.98 -23.17 13.66
CA LEU A 116 11.35 -24.36 14.24
C LEU A 116 10.06 -24.77 13.51
N ASP A 117 9.53 -23.90 12.64
CA ASP A 117 8.37 -24.22 11.83
C ASP A 117 8.78 -25.11 10.64
N LYS A 118 8.05 -26.19 10.41
CA LYS A 118 8.28 -27.11 9.27
C LYS A 118 8.21 -26.43 7.90
N ASN A 119 7.57 -25.26 7.82
CA ASN A 119 7.44 -24.46 6.61
C ASN A 119 8.43 -23.29 6.57
N PHE A 120 9.44 -23.25 7.44
CA PHE A 120 10.44 -22.17 7.49
C PHE A 120 10.95 -21.77 6.10
N GLY A 121 10.99 -20.47 5.83
CA GLY A 121 11.44 -19.89 4.57
C GLY A 121 10.41 -19.96 3.44
N ARG A 122 9.18 -20.43 3.67
CA ARG A 122 8.13 -20.47 2.65
C ARG A 122 7.28 -19.20 2.61
N CYS A 123 6.91 -18.78 1.40
CA CYS A 123 5.83 -17.83 1.15
C CYS A 123 4.50 -18.58 1.01
N LEU A 124 3.59 -18.36 1.94
CA LEU A 124 2.30 -19.04 2.02
C LEU A 124 1.19 -18.16 1.47
N GLY A 125 0.17 -18.80 0.88
CA GLY A 125 -1.10 -18.14 0.58
C GLY A 125 -1.06 -17.05 -0.50
N TRP A 126 -0.04 -17.05 -1.36
CA TRP A 126 0.06 -16.14 -2.50
C TRP A 126 -0.87 -16.54 -3.67
N LYS A 127 -1.37 -17.79 -3.66
CA LYS A 127 -2.31 -18.37 -4.63
C LYS A 127 -3.49 -19.03 -3.94
N GLY A 128 -4.61 -19.18 -4.66
CA GLY A 128 -5.82 -19.81 -4.11
C GLY A 128 -6.45 -19.03 -2.94
N LYS A 129 -6.31 -17.69 -2.96
CA LYS A 129 -6.81 -16.81 -1.90
C LYS A 129 -8.34 -16.90 -1.72
N PRO A 130 -8.86 -16.82 -0.48
CA PRO A 130 -10.30 -16.77 -0.25
C PRO A 130 -10.89 -15.40 -0.62
N LYS A 131 -12.21 -15.28 -0.55
CA LYS A 131 -12.91 -13.99 -0.67
C LYS A 131 -12.78 -13.09 0.56
N TYR A 132 -12.45 -13.67 1.72
CA TYR A 132 -12.37 -12.97 3.01
C TYR A 132 -10.96 -13.01 3.58
N HIS A 133 -10.50 -11.86 4.06
CA HIS A 133 -9.19 -11.66 4.65
C HIS A 133 -9.36 -10.99 6.02
N ASP A 134 -8.49 -11.31 6.98
CA ASP A 134 -8.56 -10.78 8.34
C ASP A 134 -7.32 -9.92 8.64
N CYS A 135 -7.51 -8.61 8.82
CA CYS A 135 -6.42 -7.68 9.17
C CYS A 135 -5.93 -7.87 10.61
N SER A 136 -6.78 -8.39 11.50
CA SER A 136 -6.49 -8.55 12.93
C SER A 136 -5.81 -9.89 13.25
N ALA A 137 -5.95 -10.87 12.36
CA ALA A 137 -5.29 -12.16 12.46
C ALA A 137 -3.77 -12.00 12.60
N ARG A 138 -3.17 -12.93 13.34
CA ARG A 138 -1.73 -12.96 13.64
C ARG A 138 -1.30 -14.40 13.82
N TRP A 139 -0.03 -14.68 13.53
CA TRP A 139 0.52 -16.01 13.77
C TRP A 139 1.98 -15.92 14.22
N PRO A 140 2.38 -16.58 15.33
CA PRO A 140 3.69 -16.38 15.95
C PRO A 140 4.89 -16.69 15.05
N THR A 141 4.74 -17.61 14.09
CA THR A 141 5.86 -18.08 13.26
C THR A 141 6.02 -17.34 11.94
N VAL A 142 5.14 -16.37 11.64
CA VAL A 142 5.11 -15.71 10.33
C VAL A 142 5.24 -14.20 10.41
N ARG A 143 5.66 -13.61 9.30
CA ARG A 143 5.50 -12.19 8.96
C ARG A 143 4.44 -12.08 7.87
N ARG A 144 3.41 -11.27 8.09
CA ARG A 144 2.28 -11.12 7.18
C ARG A 144 2.58 -10.11 6.09
N VAL A 145 2.13 -10.39 4.87
CA VAL A 145 2.15 -9.45 3.76
C VAL A 145 0.84 -8.66 3.79
N CYS A 146 0.97 -7.37 4.02
CA CYS A 146 -0.15 -6.49 4.32
C CYS A 146 -0.28 -5.44 3.22
N LEU A 147 -1.50 -5.24 2.73
CA LEU A 147 -1.81 -4.13 1.83
C LEU A 147 -2.45 -3.02 2.64
N CYS A 148 -1.78 -1.87 2.65
CA CYS A 148 -2.20 -0.70 3.39
C CYS A 148 -2.71 0.37 2.43
N SER A 149 -3.69 1.14 2.86
CA SER A 149 -4.17 2.32 2.15
C SER A 149 -4.06 3.56 3.02
N LYS A 150 -3.75 4.69 2.38
CA LYS A 150 -3.68 5.99 3.02
C LYS A 150 -4.43 7.01 2.19
N THR A 151 -5.43 7.63 2.80
CA THR A 151 -6.21 8.70 2.18
C THR A 151 -5.58 10.04 2.52
N PHE A 152 -5.23 10.80 1.50
CA PHE A 152 -4.83 12.19 1.63
C PHE A 152 -6.03 13.08 1.34
N SER A 153 -6.50 13.81 2.35
CA SER A 153 -7.44 14.90 2.16
C SER A 153 -6.70 16.23 2.16
N CYS A 154 -6.82 16.97 1.06
CA CYS A 154 -6.46 18.38 1.01
C CYS A 154 -7.50 19.19 1.82
N LEU A 155 -7.47 19.11 3.15
CA LEU A 155 -8.25 20.04 3.96
C LEU A 155 -7.54 21.39 3.92
N ALA A 156 -7.98 22.27 3.02
CA ALA A 156 -7.67 23.68 3.13
C ALA A 156 -8.19 24.16 4.49
N LYS A 157 -7.31 24.26 5.49
CA LYS A 157 -7.61 24.92 6.76
C LYS A 157 -7.96 26.37 6.39
N LYS A 158 -9.25 26.68 6.33
CA LYS A 158 -9.75 28.04 6.28
C LYS A 158 -9.30 28.70 7.60
N TRP A 159 -8.19 29.43 7.54
CA TRP A 159 -7.78 30.31 8.63
C TRP A 159 -8.83 31.43 8.66
N ILE A 160 -9.86 31.24 9.48
CA ILE A 160 -10.77 32.32 9.87
C ILE A 160 -9.98 33.13 10.90
N ARG A 161 -9.57 34.34 10.52
CA ARG A 161 -9.16 35.39 11.44
C ARG A 161 -10.41 36.18 11.84
#